data_AF-A0A7J9Q7I7-F1
#
_entry.id   AF-A0A7J9Q7I7-F1
#
_cell.length_a   1.000
_cell.length_b   1.000
_cell.length_c   1.000
_cell.angle_alpha   90.00
_cell.angle_beta   90.00
_cell.angle_gamma   90.00
#
_symmetry.space_group_name_H-M   'P 1'
#
loop_
_entity.id
_entity.type
_entity.pdbx_description
1 polymer ?
#
loop_
_entity_poly.entity_id
_entity_poly.type
_entity_poly.pdbx_seq_one_letter_code
_entity_poly.pdbx_strand_id
1 'polypeptide(L)'
;MNYKFFVNTDLDVCLMRRMKRDMEERGRTFDSVSKQWEDTVKPSYIRYILPSIKNADFIINWEGDTEKSIQGLVAIVKDHFNNKAYNRE
;
A
#
# COMPACT_ATOMS: atom_id res chain seq x y z
N MET A 1 2.63 -12.66 -17.61
CA MET A 1 3.39 -11.76 -16.72
C MET A 1 2.54 -11.48 -15.49
N ASN A 2 3.10 -11.52 -14.28
CA ASN A 2 2.42 -11.09 -13.06
C ASN A 2 3.04 -9.76 -12.65
N TYR A 3 2.21 -8.76 -12.38
CA TYR A 3 2.66 -7.43 -11.95
C TYR A 3 2.69 -7.32 -10.43
N LYS A 4 3.73 -6.69 -9.89
CA LYS A 4 3.92 -6.41 -8.47
C LYS A 4 3.79 -4.91 -8.23
N PHE A 5 2.91 -4.54 -7.31
CA PHE A 5 2.65 -3.15 -6.95
C PHE A 5 3.08 -2.90 -5.51
N PHE A 6 3.71 -1.75 -5.26
CA PHE A 6 4.02 -1.26 -3.92
C PHE A 6 3.32 0.08 -3.72
N VAL A 7 2.46 0.18 -2.69
CA VAL A 7 1.79 1.44 -2.34
C VAL A 7 2.67 2.16 -1.31
N ASN A 8 3.20 3.31 -1.71
CA ASN A 8 4.07 4.14 -0.89
C ASN A 8 3.29 5.33 -0.31
N THR A 9 3.47 5.58 0.97
CA THR A 9 2.79 6.63 1.75
C THR A 9 3.66 6.90 2.97
N ASP A 10 3.68 8.14 3.46
CA ASP A 10 4.48 8.49 4.62
C ASP A 10 3.93 7.82 5.89
N LEU A 11 4.86 7.55 6.81
CA LEU A 11 4.59 6.74 8.00
C LEU A 11 3.66 7.46 8.99
N ASP A 12 3.65 8.79 9.00
CA ASP A 12 2.76 9.63 9.80
C ASP A 12 1.31 9.55 9.30
N VAL A 13 1.08 9.62 7.99
CA VAL A 13 -0.22 9.41 7.37
C VAL A 13 -0.71 7.98 7.63
N CYS A 14 0.19 6.99 7.53
CA CYS A 14 -0.11 5.60 7.88
C CYS A 14 -0.52 5.46 9.36
N LEU A 15 0.21 6.11 10.27
CA LEU A 15 -0.08 6.10 11.70
C LEU A 15 -1.44 6.73 12.00
N MET A 16 -1.73 7.90 11.42
CA MET A 16 -3.02 8.58 11.61
C MET A 16 -4.19 7.71 11.15
N ARG A 17 -4.09 7.12 9.95
CA ARG A 17 -5.12 6.20 9.42
C ARG A 17 -5.27 4.96 10.31
N ARG A 18 -4.15 4.42 10.78
CA ARG A 18 -4.15 3.28 11.70
C ARG A 18 -4.83 3.62 13.03
N MET A 19 -4.51 4.75 13.64
CA MET A 19 -5.10 5.20 14.90
C MET A 19 -6.61 5.29 14.76
N LYS A 20 -7.09 6.01 13.73
CA LYS A 20 -8.51 6.13 13.44
C LYS A 20 -9.19 4.76 13.33
N ARG A 21 -8.69 3.89 12.45
CA ARG A 21 -9.25 2.56 12.20
C ARG A 21 -9.24 1.67 13.46
N ASP A 22 -8.10 1.59 14.16
CA ASP A 22 -7.96 0.69 15.31
C ASP A 22 -8.80 1.16 16.51
N MET A 23 -9.02 2.46 16.67
CA MET A 23 -9.89 3.01 17.71
C MET A 23 -11.38 2.86 17.35
N GLU A 24 -11.78 3.26 16.14
CA GLU A 24 -13.19 3.29 15.71
C GLU A 24 -13.75 1.90 15.40
N GLU A 25 -12.97 1.05 14.72
CA GLU A 25 -13.47 -0.23 14.18
C GLU A 25 -13.06 -1.44 15.04
N ARG A 26 -12.00 -1.30 15.84
CA ARG A 26 -11.41 -2.42 16.61
C ARG A 26 -11.41 -2.21 18.12
N GLY A 27 -11.96 -1.08 18.60
CA GLY A 27 -12.11 -0.78 20.02
C GLY A 27 -10.80 -0.68 20.79
N ARG A 28 -9.69 -0.31 20.13
CA ARG A 28 -8.40 -0.13 20.80
C ARG A 28 -8.25 1.27 21.39
N THR A 29 -7.43 1.40 22.42
CA THR A 29 -7.06 2.69 23.00
C THR A 29 -5.88 3.32 22.26
N PHE A 30 -5.76 4.64 22.34
CA PHE A 30 -4.62 5.39 21.80
C PHE A 30 -3.28 4.80 22.28
N ASP A 31 -3.12 4.60 23.59
CA ASP A 31 -1.87 4.08 24.17
C ASP A 31 -1.51 2.69 23.64
N SER A 32 -2.50 1.82 23.47
CA SER A 32 -2.31 0.47 22.92
C SER A 32 -1.80 0.53 21.47
N VAL A 33 -2.40 1.40 20.65
CA VAL A 33 -2.00 1.56 19.24
C VAL A 33 -0.62 2.21 19.13
N SER A 34 -0.36 3.27 19.89
CA SER A 34 0.93 3.99 19.92
C SER A 34 2.07 3.08 20.38
N LYS A 35 1.86 2.31 21.46
CA LYS A 35 2.84 1.34 21.94
C LYS A 35 3.13 0.27 20.89
N GLN A 36 2.10 -0.32 20.29
CA GLN A 36 2.29 -1.32 19.24
C GLN A 36 3.02 -0.74 18.02
N TRP A 37 2.73 0.51 17.67
CA TRP A 37 3.33 1.19 16.52
C TRP A 37 4.85 1.28 16.66
N GLU A 38 5.33 1.82 17.78
CA GLU A 38 6.76 2.01 18.03
C GLU A 38 7.47 0.68 18.33
N ASP A 39 6.87 -0.21 19.13
CA ASP A 39 7.52 -1.45 19.55
C ASP A 39 7.67 -2.46 18.41
N THR A 40 6.71 -2.51 17.48
CA THR A 40 6.64 -3.63 16.52
C THR A 40 6.41 -3.19 15.08
N VAL A 41 5.46 -2.31 14.82
CA VAL A 41 4.96 -2.08 13.45
C VAL A 41 5.98 -1.32 12.62
N LYS A 42 6.42 -0.16 13.12
CA LYS A 42 7.37 0.70 12.42
C LYS A 42 8.73 0.02 12.27
N PRO A 43 9.32 -0.62 13.31
CA PRO A 43 10.55 -1.39 13.14
C PRO A 43 10.41 -2.52 12.10
N SER A 44 9.30 -3.26 12.12
CA SER A 44 9.06 -4.34 11.16
C SER A 44 8.88 -3.83 9.74
N TYR A 45 8.17 -2.71 9.57
CA TYR A 45 8.02 -2.05 8.27
C TYR A 45 9.39 -1.68 7.70
N ILE A 46 10.21 -0.95 8.47
CA ILE A 46 11.52 -0.49 8.02
C ILE A 46 12.44 -1.68 7.69
N ARG A 47 12.41 -2.73 8.51
CA ARG A 47 13.31 -3.87 8.37
C ARG A 47 12.92 -4.83 7.26
N TYR A 48 11.62 -5.06 7.05
CA TYR A 48 11.14 -6.16 6.19
C TYR A 48 10.24 -5.71 5.04
N ILE A 49 9.39 -4.71 5.23
CA ILE A 49 8.42 -4.28 4.21
C ILE A 49 9.06 -3.26 3.26
N LEU A 50 9.70 -2.23 3.79
CA LEU A 50 10.32 -1.17 2.99
C LEU A 50 11.34 -1.73 1.98
N PRO A 51 12.22 -2.70 2.31
CA PRO A 51 13.15 -3.26 1.33
C PRO A 51 12.47 -3.95 0.13
N SER A 52 11.22 -4.40 0.28
CA SER A 52 10.46 -5.06 -0.78
C SER A 52 10.07 -4.13 -1.92
N ILE A 53 10.17 -2.80 -1.73
CA ILE A 53 9.92 -1.81 -2.79
C ILE A 53 10.82 -2.04 -4.01
N LYS A 54 12.03 -2.58 -3.82
CA LYS A 54 12.98 -2.92 -4.88
C LYS A 54 12.50 -4.04 -5.81
N ASN A 55 11.52 -4.82 -5.36
CA ASN A 55 10.94 -5.94 -6.10
C ASN A 55 9.64 -5.57 -6.82
N ALA A 56 9.19 -4.31 -6.73
CA ALA A 56 7.95 -3.84 -7.32
C ALA A 56 8.16 -3.40 -8.77
N ASP A 57 7.25 -3.79 -9.65
CA ASP A 57 7.22 -3.31 -11.03
C ASP A 57 6.64 -1.88 -11.09
N PHE A 58 5.72 -1.56 -10.17
CA PHE A 58 5.08 -0.26 -10.07
C PHE A 58 5.00 0.22 -8.63
N ILE A 59 5.29 1.50 -8.43
CA ILE A 59 5.16 2.17 -7.14
C ILE A 59 4.04 3.21 -7.25
N ILE A 60 3.05 3.09 -6.38
CA ILE A 60 1.90 4.01 -6.29
C ILE A 60 2.16 4.95 -5.13
N ASN A 61 2.46 6.22 -5.41
CA ASN A 61 2.60 7.24 -4.37
C ASN A 61 1.23 7.79 -4.02
N TRP A 62 0.77 7.52 -2.80
CA TRP A 62 -0.54 7.96 -2.35
C TRP A 62 -0.59 9.46 -2.02
N GLU A 63 0.56 10.10 -1.78
CA GLU A 63 0.65 11.50 -1.32
C GLU A 63 0.75 12.53 -2.45
N GLY A 64 0.10 12.24 -3.56
CA GLY A 64 0.00 13.15 -4.71
C GLY A 64 -1.36 13.05 -5.37
N ASP A 65 -1.37 13.12 -6.70
CA ASP A 65 -2.58 12.89 -7.50
C ASP A 65 -2.94 11.40 -7.48
N THR A 66 -3.66 11.02 -6.43
CA THR A 66 -4.13 9.64 -6.20
C THR A 66 -4.99 9.18 -7.38
N GLU A 67 -5.74 10.10 -7.98
CA GLU A 67 -6.63 9.82 -9.10
C GLU A 67 -5.86 9.44 -10.36
N LYS A 68 -4.81 10.20 -10.75
CA LYS A 68 -3.93 9.79 -11.85
C LYS A 68 -3.25 8.45 -11.60
N SER A 69 -2.80 8.20 -10.37
CA SER A 69 -2.14 6.94 -10.02
C SER A 69 -3.09 5.75 -10.13
N ILE A 70 -4.35 5.91 -9.71
CA ILE A 70 -5.41 4.91 -9.88
C ILE A 70 -5.74 4.71 -11.36
N GLN A 71 -5.86 5.78 -12.14
CA GLN A 71 -6.13 5.69 -13.58
C GLN A 71 -5.03 4.91 -14.31
N GLY A 72 -3.76 5.17 -13.98
CA GLY A 72 -2.62 4.40 -14.51
C GLY A 72 -2.69 2.92 -14.15
N LEU A 73 -3.00 2.59 -12.88
CA LEU A 73 -3.19 1.21 -12.44
C LEU A 73 -4.33 0.52 -13.21
N VAL A 74 -5.48 1.19 -13.35
CA VAL A 74 -6.62 0.67 -14.10
C VAL A 74 -6.26 0.41 -15.56
N ALA A 75 -5.49 1.29 -16.20
CA ALA A 75 -5.02 1.10 -17.56
C ALA A 75 -4.12 -0.13 -17.70
N ILE A 76 -3.15 -0.31 -16.79
CA ILE A 76 -2.24 -1.49 -16.77
C ILE A 76 -3.04 -2.78 -16.61
N VAL A 77 -4.00 -2.80 -15.68
CA VAL A 77 -4.84 -3.97 -15.45
C VAL A 77 -5.71 -4.28 -16.66
N LYS A 78 -6.33 -3.27 -17.29
CA LYS A 78 -7.12 -3.45 -18.52
C LYS A 78 -6.29 -4.00 -19.68
N ASP A 79 -5.10 -3.45 -19.90
CA ASP A 79 -4.18 -3.95 -20.94
C ASP A 79 -3.80 -5.41 -20.69
N HIS A 80 -3.50 -5.78 -19.44
CA HIS A 80 -3.17 -7.15 -19.06
C HIS A 80 -4.28 -8.15 -19.44
N PHE A 81 -5.55 -7.78 -19.20
CA PHE A 81 -6.69 -8.63 -19.53
C PHE A 81 -6.97 -8.67 -21.03
N ASN A 82 -6.86 -7.54 -21.74
CA ASN A 82 -7.07 -7.47 -23.18
C ASN A 82 -6.01 -8.26 -23.97
N ASN A 83 -4.73 -8.15 -23.58
CA ASN A 83 -3.66 -8.93 -24.20
C ASN A 83 -3.78 -10.43 -23.92
N LYS A 84 -4.34 -10.84 -22.77
CA LYS A 84 -4.65 -12.24 -22.50
C LYS A 84 -5.82 -12.78 -23.33
N ALA A 85 -6.79 -11.94 -23.70
CA ALA A 85 -7.89 -12.32 -24.58
C ALA A 85 -7.40 -12.48 -26.04
N TYR A 86 -6.52 -11.60 -26.50
CA TYR A 86 -5.93 -11.66 -27.85
C TYR A 86 -5.03 -12.89 -28.06
N ASN A 87 -4.25 -13.30 -27.07
CA ASN A 87 -3.33 -14.45 -27.17
C ASN A 87 -3.99 -15.82 -26.89
N ARG A 88 -5.32 -15.92 -26.91
CA ARG A 88 -6.09 -17.18 -26.73
C ARG A 88 -6.78 -17.66 -28.01
N GLU A 89 -6.62 -16.94 -29.12
CA GLU A 89 -6.92 -17.39 -30.49
C GLU A 89 -5.64 -17.87 -31.17
#